data_AF-A0A7J3ZP75-F1
#
_entry.id   AF-A0A7J3ZP75-F1
#
_cell.length_a   1.000
_cell.length_b   1.000
_cell.length_c   1.000
_cell.angle_alpha   90.00
_cell.angle_beta   90.00
_cell.angle_gamma   90.00
#
_symmetry.space_group_name_H-M   'P 1'
#
loop_
_entity.id
_entity.type
_entity.pdbx_description
1 polymer ?
#
loop_
_entity_poly.entity_id
_entity_poly.type
_entity_poly.pdbx_seq_one_letter_code
_entity_poly.pdbx_strand_id
1 'polypeptide(L)' 'MINVLESEENRELAMDLGIMSTPTLIFFCEGRPLMSYVGFVVEEELRRIIDDALNRYKSCLIQSTELKKYIV' A
#
# COMPACT_ATOMS: atom_id res chain seq x y z
N MET A 1 -9.17 6.67 -0.80
CA MET A 1 -9.19 5.83 -2.01
C MET A 1 -9.08 6.78 -3.19
N ILE A 2 -8.12 6.56 -4.08
CA ILE A 2 -7.95 7.38 -5.29
C ILE A 2 -8.69 6.71 -6.45
N ASN A 3 -9.27 7.50 -7.36
CA ASN A 3 -9.73 6.97 -8.64
C ASN A 3 -8.58 7.03 -9.64
N VAL A 4 -8.04 5.87 -9.99
CA VAL A 4 -6.87 5.73 -10.89
C VAL A 4 -7.11 6.38 -12.25
N LEU A 5 -8.36 6.49 -12.71
CA LEU A 5 -8.69 7.01 -14.05
C LEU A 5 -9.10 8.50 -14.06
N GLU A 6 -9.13 9.16 -12.90
CA GLU A 6 -9.64 10.53 -12.77
C GLU A 6 -8.68 11.61 -13.30
N SER A 7 -7.37 11.40 -13.18
CA SER A 7 -6.36 12.36 -13.64
C SER A 7 -5.07 11.66 -14.09
N GLU A 8 -4.21 12.38 -14.80
CA GLU A 8 -2.88 11.91 -15.16
C GLU A 8 -2.01 11.64 -13.92
N GLU A 9 -2.06 12.54 -12.94
CA GLU A 9 -1.35 12.41 -11.67
C GLU A 9 -1.76 11.13 -10.92
N ASN A 10 -3.05 10.78 -10.93
CA ASN A 10 -3.53 9.55 -10.30
C ASN A 10 -3.03 8.29 -11.04
N ARG A 11 -2.89 8.35 -12.37
CA ARG A 11 -2.34 7.25 -13.16
C ARG A 11 -0.86 7.07 -12.90
N GLU A 12 -0.09 8.16 -12.88
CA GLU A 12 1.33 8.14 -12.55
C GLU A 12 1.56 7.57 -11.16
N LEU A 13 0.82 8.05 -10.16
CA LEU A 13 0.87 7.51 -8.79
C LEU A 13 0.51 6.02 -8.75
N ALA A 14 -0.49 5.58 -9.51
CA ALA A 14 -0.87 4.17 -9.58
C ALA A 14 0.23 3.30 -10.22
N MET A 15 0.91 3.81 -11.26
CA MET A 15 2.06 3.14 -11.89
C MET A 15 3.24 3.05 -10.92
N ASP A 16 3.58 4.13 -10.24
CA ASP A 16 4.67 4.19 -9.26
C ASP A 16 4.45 3.22 -8.08
N LEU A 17 3.19 3.03 -7.69
CA LEU A 17 2.78 2.09 -6.65
C LEU A 17 2.56 0.65 -7.15
N GLY A 18 2.73 0.39 -8.45
CA GLY A 18 2.55 -0.94 -9.05
C GLY A 18 1.10 -1.44 -9.04
N ILE A 19 0.10 -0.54 -9.07
CA ILE A 19 -1.32 -0.91 -9.08
C ILE A 19 -1.70 -1.46 -10.47
N MET A 20 -2.01 -2.75 -10.52
CA MET A 20 -2.38 -3.45 -11.77
C MET A 20 -3.89 -3.70 -11.93
N SER A 21 -4.67 -3.54 -10.86
CA SER A 21 -6.12 -3.75 -10.91
C SER A 21 -6.85 -2.97 -9.81
N THR A 22 -8.18 -2.89 -9.93
CA THR A 22 -9.04 -2.13 -9.02
C THR A 22 -10.16 -3.02 -8.44
N PRO A 23 -10.55 -2.84 -7.16
CA PRO A 23 -9.89 -1.98 -6.17
C PRO A 23 -8.58 -2.61 -5.67
N THR A 24 -7.59 -1.77 -5.33
CA THR A 24 -6.37 -2.18 -4.62
C THR A 24 -6.26 -1.34 -3.36
N LEU A 25 -6.09 -1.99 -2.21
CA LEU A 25 -5.85 -1.35 -0.92
C LEU A 25 -4.34 -1.43 -0.63
N ILE A 26 -3.71 -0.30 -0.33
CA ILE A 26 -2.30 -0.24 0.08
C ILE A 26 -2.24 0.41 1.45
N PHE A 27 -1.61 -0.27 2.40
CA PHE A 27 -1.34 0.25 3.74
C PHE A 27 0.05 0.87 3.75
N PHE A 28 0.14 2.12 4.19
CA PHE A 28 1.40 2.84 4.28
C PHE A 28 1.85 2.96 5.75
N CYS A 29 3.15 2.83 5.97
CA CYS A 29 3.84 3.11 7.22
C CYS A 29 4.87 4.21 6.94
N GLU A 30 4.65 5.43 7.47
CA GLU A 30 5.50 6.61 7.22
C GLU A 30 5.84 6.86 5.74
N GLY A 31 4.83 6.76 4.87
CA GLY A 31 5.01 6.97 3.42
C GLY A 31 5.62 5.78 2.67
N ARG A 32 5.93 4.66 3.35
CA ARG A 32 6.39 3.42 2.73
C ARG A 32 5.24 2.41 2.62
N PRO A 33 5.06 1.73 1.47
CA PRO A 33 4.11 0.63 1.36
C PRO A 33 4.48 -0.51 2.33
N LEU A 34 3.56 -0.89 3.20
CA LEU A 34 3.70 -2.00 4.15
C LEU A 34 3.10 -3.29 3.62
N MET A 35 1.88 -3.20 3.08
CA MET A 35 1.17 -4.34 2.49
C MET A 35 0.10 -3.85 1.52
N SER A 36 -0.29 -4.72 0.58
CA SER A 36 -1.36 -4.47 -0.36
C SER A 36 -2.34 -5.63 -0.45
N TYR A 37 -3.62 -5.32 -0.66
CA TYR A 37 -4.67 -6.28 -1.01
C TYR A 37 -5.27 -5.90 -2.36
N VAL A 38 -5.43 -6.88 -3.24
CA VAL A 38 -5.93 -6.68 -4.60
C VAL A 38 -7.30 -7.35 -4.75
N GLY A 39 -8.28 -6.60 -5.21
CA GLY A 39 -9.64 -7.07 -5.45
C GLY A 39 -10.63 -6.64 -4.38
N PHE A 40 -11.90 -7.00 -4.63
CA PHE A 40 -12.99 -6.75 -3.69
C PHE A 40 -12.91 -7.69 -2.49
N VAL A 41 -13.27 -7.17 -1.32
CA VAL A 41 -13.23 -7.86 -0.04
C VAL A 41 -14.49 -7.50 0.75
N VAL A 42 -15.08 -8.48 1.42
CA VAL A 42 -16.24 -8.29 2.31
C VAL A 42 -15.82 -7.69 3.66
N GLU A 43 -16.75 -7.04 4.36
CA GLU A 43 -16.44 -6.25 5.56
C GLU A 43 -15.68 -7.02 6.65
N GLU A 44 -16.07 -8.26 6.94
CA GLU A 44 -15.41 -9.06 7.98
C GLU A 44 -13.93 -9.33 7.64
N GLU A 45 -13.65 -9.64 6.37
CA GLU A 45 -12.29 -9.87 5.90
C GLU A 45 -11.50 -8.56 5.81
N LEU A 46 -12.16 -7.45 5.45
CA LEU A 46 -11.54 -6.12 5.48
C LEU A 46 -11.06 -5.75 6.89
N ARG A 47 -11.87 -6.03 7.92
CA ARG A 47 -11.49 -5.79 9.32
C ARG A 47 -10.23 -6.57 9.69
N ARG A 48 -10.17 -7.85 9.33
CA ARG A 48 -9.00 -8.71 9.59
C ARG A 48 -7.75 -8.17 8.89
N ILE A 49 -7.87 -7.76 7.63
CA ILE A 49 -6.76 -7.17 6.86
C ILE A 49 -6.23 -5.89 7.53
N ILE A 50 -7.14 -5.03 8.02
CA ILE A 50 -6.77 -3.79 8.73
C ILE A 50 -6.09 -4.12 10.06
N ASP A 51 -6.64 -5.06 10.84
CA ASP A 51 -6.06 -5.46 12.13
C ASP A 51 -4.64 -6.04 11.95
N ASP A 52 -4.42 -6.84 10.92
CA ASP A 52 -3.10 -7.37 10.55
C ASP A 52 -2.12 -6.25 10.18
N ALA A 53 -2.58 -5.26 9.41
CA ALA A 53 -1.76 -4.10 9.05
C ALA A 53 -1.34 -3.30 10.29
N LEU A 54 -2.28 -3.06 11.22
CA LEU A 54 -2.02 -2.33 12.47
C LEU A 54 -1.08 -3.09 13.41
N ASN A 55 -1.17 -4.42 13.45
CA ASN A 55 -0.24 -5.25 14.21
C ASN A 55 1.19 -5.19 13.66
N ARG A 56 1.34 -5.19 12.33
CA ARG A 56 2.63 -5.08 11.63
C ARG A 56 3.22 -3.68 11.65
N TYR A 57 2.38 -2.64 11.73
CA TYR A 57 2.82 -1.25 11.81
C TYR A 57 3.82 -1.01 12.97
N LYS A 58 3.69 -1.75 14.07
CA LYS A 58 4.61 -1.59 15.22
C LYS A 58 6.06 -2.01 14.93
N SER A 59 6.29 -2.84 13.91
CA SER A 59 7.62 -3.34 13.55
C SER A 59 8.10 -2.92 12.16
N CYS A 60 7.28 -2.23 11.35
CA CYS A 60 7.60 -1.88 9.96
C CYS A 60 8.90 -1.06 9.83
N LEU A 61 9.12 -0.10 10.72
CA LEU A 61 10.29 0.77 10.68
C LEU A 61 11.57 0.09 11.20
N ILE A 62 11.42 -0.92 12.05
CA ILE A 62 12.55 -1.63 12.66
C ILE A 62 13.12 -2.68 11.68
N GLN A 63 12.25 -3.29 10.87
CA GLN A 63 12.61 -4.40 9.98
C GLN A 63 12.75 -4.00 8.51
N SER A 64 12.66 -2.71 8.18
CA SER A 64 12.88 -2.21 6.82
C SER A 64 14.23 -1.48 6.72
N THR A 65 14.98 -1.77 5.65
CA THR A 65 16.21 -1.05 5.32
C THR A 65 15.90 0.03 4.30
N GLU A 66 16.29 1.28 4.56
CA GLU A 66 16.15 2.33 3.55
C GLU A 66 17.08 2.06 2.35
N LEU A 67 16.49 1.83 1.18
CA LEU A 67 17.25 1.56 -0.05
C LEU A 67 17.93 2.81 -0.65
N LYS A 68 17.67 4.01 -0.12
CA LYS A 68 18.28 5.28 -0.60
C LYS A 68 19.81 5.30 -0.55
N LYS A 69 20.46 4.36 0.16
CA LYS A 69 21.92 4.30 0.29
C LYS A 69 22.64 3.42 -0.75
N TYR A 70 21.95 2.81 -1.71
CA TYR A 70 22.54 1.84 -2.65
C TYR A 70 22.65 2.31 -4.11
N ILE A 71 22.57 3.61 -4.38
CA ILE A 71 22.92 4.16 -5.70
C ILE A 71 24.38 4.65 -5.62
N VAL A 72 25.30 3.82 -6.10
CA VAL A 72 26.72 4.14 -6.34
C VAL A 72 26.88 4.61 -7.78
#